data_AF-W7QMP9-F1
#
_entry.id   AF-W7QMP9-F1
#
_cell.length_a   1.000
_cell.length_b   1.000
_cell.length_c   1.000
_cell.angle_alpha   90.00
_cell.angle_beta   90.00
_cell.angle_gamma   90.00
#
_symmetry.space_group_name_H-M   'P 1'
#
loop_
_entity.id
_entity.type
_entity.pdbx_description
1 polymer ?
#
loop_
_entity_poly.entity_id
_entity_poly.type
_entity_poly.pdbx_seq_one_letter_code
_entity_poly.pdbx_strand_id
1 'polypeptide(L)'
;MKFYSKAALAVLLASSGLNACANIQEKTQQPQAFKGTKSIDMSKWQLAWQDEFNYADEQLDENWISQNGPTENPWVYSSRWRENAQVKDGILHLKAIKESRGGQDWTTGNVWSKRTFGYGYFEARYKYAAAYGTNNSFWFWPKQGVKDGQKACEIDINEGHYPNIINTNVHNWTDTYTLPNGRVTHDSEQKHWTLLGKPDHNIILDTPVKTNKIRLTSSNPASIHIAEFRALAPSSTGYSAPTAELTDNLLNHALASDVKLTTNGVFNKLPSKDVFAIDNKLDTRWVSEKHGKKWLQLEWDSAKEIGAIQFVNGWLQEYGDSKGFYRNLISDYVIEYHNGSEWVEIQNYDAADVANFGEEYHTYGIEWDENYFKFYFDGELYHTMRNDVCFSEQTLLFSLAILKAEIAGPVTDAIDGTAMQIDWVRYYQRKP
;
A
#
# COMPACT_ATOMS: atom_id res chain seq x y z
N MET A 1 50.65 31.36 31.82
CA MET A 1 51.34 30.78 30.65
C MET A 1 50.66 31.32 29.40
N LYS A 2 51.41 32.10 28.60
CA LYS A 2 51.19 32.58 27.21
C LYS A 2 49.83 33.18 26.80
N PHE A 3 49.86 34.51 26.63
CA PHE A 3 49.04 35.34 25.75
C PHE A 3 49.15 34.93 24.28
N TYR A 4 48.17 35.25 23.42
CA TYR A 4 48.30 36.23 22.31
C TYR A 4 47.03 36.30 21.44
N SER A 5 46.60 37.54 21.17
CA SER A 5 45.69 37.98 20.11
C SER A 5 46.17 37.62 18.70
N LYS A 6 45.26 37.42 17.74
CA LYS A 6 45.42 37.69 16.29
C LYS A 6 44.03 37.62 15.63
N ALA A 7 43.52 38.75 15.14
CA ALA A 7 43.67 39.24 13.77
C ALA A 7 42.67 38.58 12.80
N ALA A 8 41.64 39.35 12.44
CA ALA A 8 40.67 39.04 11.40
C ALA A 8 41.36 38.95 10.04
N LEU A 9 41.13 37.84 9.34
CA LEU A 9 41.50 37.67 7.94
C LEU A 9 40.20 37.49 7.16
N ALA A 10 39.82 38.53 6.42
CA ALA A 10 38.75 38.47 5.44
C ALA A 10 39.23 37.62 4.26
N VAL A 11 38.61 36.46 4.06
CA VAL A 11 38.76 35.68 2.84
C VAL A 11 37.56 35.99 1.96
N LEU A 12 37.78 36.80 0.91
CA LEU A 12 36.89 36.84 -0.24
C LEU A 12 37.00 35.49 -0.97
N LEU A 13 35.97 34.67 -0.87
CA LEU A 13 35.72 33.59 -1.82
C LEU A 13 34.57 34.03 -2.71
N ALA A 14 34.93 34.51 -3.90
CA ALA A 14 34.03 34.53 -5.04
C ALA A 14 33.88 33.09 -5.53
N SER A 15 32.72 32.48 -5.30
CA SER A 15 32.30 31.27 -6.02
C SER A 15 30.99 31.58 -6.73
N SER A 16 31.15 31.88 -8.02
CA SER A 16 30.14 31.80 -9.06
C SER A 16 29.48 30.42 -9.11
N GLY A 17 28.16 30.40 -9.30
CA GLY A 17 27.40 29.19 -9.64
C GLY A 17 26.38 28.80 -8.58
N LEU A 18 25.33 29.62 -8.41
CA LEU A 18 24.08 29.12 -7.86
C LEU A 18 23.49 28.16 -8.89
N ASN A 19 23.70 26.86 -8.67
CA ASN A 19 22.80 25.84 -9.17
C ASN A 19 21.41 26.16 -8.63
N ALA A 20 20.55 26.68 -9.50
CA ALA A 20 19.12 26.69 -9.27
C ALA A 20 18.64 25.24 -9.22
N CYS A 21 18.61 24.64 -8.03
CA CYS A 21 17.68 23.56 -7.75
C CYS A 21 16.29 24.14 -8.00
N ALA A 22 15.66 23.69 -9.09
CA ALA A 22 14.26 23.97 -9.35
C ALA A 22 13.45 23.39 -8.18
N ASN A 23 12.96 24.27 -7.32
CA ASN A 23 11.90 23.94 -6.37
C ASN A 23 10.64 23.67 -7.20
N ILE A 24 10.41 22.41 -7.54
CA ILE A 24 9.12 21.93 -8.03
C ILE A 24 8.17 22.10 -6.86
N GLN A 25 7.39 23.19 -6.85
CA GLN A 25 6.23 23.28 -5.97
C GLN A 25 5.17 22.34 -6.52
N GLU A 26 5.23 21.08 -6.11
CA GLU A 26 4.05 20.25 -6.10
C GLU A 26 3.00 20.98 -5.25
N LYS A 27 1.96 21.50 -5.91
CA LYS A 27 0.69 21.70 -5.24
C LYS A 27 0.29 20.32 -4.74
N THR A 28 0.61 20.02 -3.48
CA THR A 28 0.16 18.84 -2.74
C THR A 28 -1.34 18.72 -2.99
N GLN A 29 -1.71 17.90 -3.98
CA GLN A 29 -3.09 17.52 -4.17
C GLN A 29 -3.41 16.76 -2.91
N GLN A 30 -4.22 17.38 -2.04
CA GLN A 30 -4.68 16.68 -0.85
C GLN A 30 -5.25 15.35 -1.32
N PRO A 31 -4.69 14.25 -0.83
CA PRO A 31 -5.05 12.97 -1.36
C PRO A 31 -6.52 12.75 -1.05
N GLN A 32 -7.24 12.13 -1.99
CA GLN A 32 -8.68 11.96 -1.85
C GLN A 32 -8.95 10.97 -0.72
N ALA A 33 -9.02 11.49 0.51
CA ALA A 33 -9.66 10.84 1.64
C ALA A 33 -10.96 10.22 1.14
N PHE A 34 -11.22 8.98 1.53
CA PHE A 34 -12.46 8.27 1.21
C PHE A 34 -13.63 9.26 1.23
N LYS A 35 -14.25 9.52 0.08
CA LYS A 35 -15.45 10.36 -0.02
C LYS A 35 -16.67 9.59 0.51
N GLY A 36 -16.56 8.99 1.70
CA GLY A 36 -17.67 8.52 2.51
C GLY A 36 -17.86 9.54 3.62
N THR A 37 -18.83 10.44 3.49
CA THR A 37 -19.13 11.50 4.48
C THR A 37 -19.84 10.98 5.73
N LYS A 38 -19.60 9.73 6.12
CA LYS A 38 -20.34 9.06 7.17
C LYS A 38 -19.38 8.57 8.24
N SER A 39 -19.05 9.49 9.13
CA SER A 39 -18.40 9.19 10.39
C SER A 39 -19.25 8.23 11.22
N ILE A 40 -18.59 7.39 12.02
CA ILE A 40 -19.31 6.55 12.98
C ILE A 40 -20.04 7.41 14.02
N ASP A 41 -21.30 7.04 14.31
CA ASP A 41 -22.11 7.70 15.35
C ASP A 41 -21.87 7.03 16.71
N MET A 42 -20.85 7.51 17.43
CA MET A 42 -20.47 7.00 18.76
C MET A 42 -21.56 7.16 19.83
N SER A 43 -22.60 7.98 19.60
CA SER A 43 -23.70 8.12 20.55
C SER A 43 -24.48 6.81 20.75
N LYS A 44 -24.46 5.92 19.74
CA LYS A 44 -25.11 4.59 19.74
C LYS A 44 -24.32 3.52 20.49
N TRP A 45 -23.09 3.82 20.88
CA TRP A 45 -22.13 2.83 21.38
C TRP A 45 -21.76 3.11 22.83
N GLN A 46 -21.54 2.06 23.61
CA GLN A 46 -20.98 2.11 24.96
C GLN A 46 -19.72 1.25 25.02
N LEU A 47 -18.66 1.76 25.63
CA LEU A 47 -17.41 1.02 25.79
C LEU A 47 -17.68 -0.21 26.67
N ALA A 48 -17.34 -1.39 26.16
CA ALA A 48 -17.54 -2.66 26.85
C ALA A 48 -16.20 -3.27 27.29
N TRP A 49 -15.15 -3.09 26.51
CA TRP A 49 -13.80 -3.55 26.84
C TRP A 49 -12.75 -2.71 26.11
N GLN A 50 -11.56 -2.59 26.69
CA GLN A 50 -10.40 -1.99 26.05
C GLN A 50 -9.10 -2.56 26.58
N ASP A 51 -8.05 -2.40 25.79
CA ASP A 51 -6.67 -2.50 26.23
C ASP A 51 -5.91 -1.26 25.75
N GLU A 52 -5.28 -0.55 26.68
CA GLU A 52 -4.50 0.67 26.44
C GLU A 52 -2.99 0.39 26.65
N PHE A 53 -2.61 -0.88 26.84
CA PHE A 53 -1.22 -1.35 27.00
C PHE A 53 -0.38 -0.60 28.05
N ASN A 54 -1.04 0.03 29.04
CA ASN A 54 -0.42 0.80 30.13
C ASN A 54 -0.03 -0.09 31.31
N TYR A 55 0.79 -1.11 31.05
CA TYR A 55 1.25 -2.09 32.05
C TYR A 55 2.66 -2.62 31.74
N ALA A 56 3.25 -3.37 32.67
CA ALA A 56 4.55 -4.00 32.45
C ALA A 56 4.46 -5.12 31.40
N ASP A 57 5.54 -5.35 30.63
CA ASP A 57 5.52 -6.32 29.51
C ASP A 57 5.05 -7.71 29.91
N GLU A 58 5.42 -8.17 31.10
CA GLU A 58 5.06 -9.49 31.61
C GLU A 58 3.54 -9.65 31.80
N GLN A 59 2.80 -8.55 31.92
CA GLN A 59 1.35 -8.53 32.11
C GLN A 59 0.57 -8.66 30.79
N LEU A 60 1.22 -8.57 29.63
CA LEU A 60 0.57 -8.79 28.33
C LEU A 60 -0.15 -10.15 28.30
N ASP A 61 0.46 -11.16 28.92
CA ASP A 61 -0.08 -12.53 28.96
C ASP A 61 -1.31 -12.67 29.88
N GLU A 62 -1.73 -11.63 30.61
CA GLU A 62 -2.98 -11.65 31.37
C GLU A 62 -4.20 -11.65 30.43
N ASN A 63 -4.14 -10.88 29.34
CA ASN A 63 -5.24 -10.70 28.38
C ASN A 63 -4.99 -11.36 27.03
N TRP A 64 -3.72 -11.63 26.69
CA TRP A 64 -3.32 -12.08 25.36
C TRP A 64 -2.61 -13.44 25.42
N ILE A 65 -2.60 -14.13 24.28
CA ILE A 65 -1.80 -15.32 24.04
C ILE A 65 -0.93 -15.04 22.82
N SER A 66 0.37 -15.28 22.93
CA SER A 66 1.28 -15.17 21.79
C SER A 66 1.44 -16.49 21.03
N GLN A 67 1.64 -16.40 19.72
CA GLN A 67 2.19 -17.54 18.97
C GLN A 67 3.66 -17.75 19.41
N ASN A 68 4.07 -19.00 19.59
CA ASN A 68 5.41 -19.38 20.05
C ASN A 68 5.97 -20.55 19.24
N GLY A 69 6.19 -20.32 17.94
CA GLY A 69 6.64 -21.37 17.04
C GLY A 69 6.71 -20.97 15.57
N PRO A 70 7.06 -21.93 14.69
CA PRO A 70 7.06 -21.73 13.25
C PRO A 70 5.66 -21.38 12.73
N THR A 71 5.61 -20.75 11.57
CA THR A 71 4.39 -20.52 10.80
C THR A 71 4.36 -21.49 9.64
N GLU A 72 3.37 -22.40 9.62
CA GLU A 72 3.27 -23.44 8.59
C GLU A 72 2.81 -22.92 7.23
N ASN A 73 2.29 -21.70 7.17
CA ASN A 73 1.82 -21.09 5.93
C ASN A 73 3.02 -20.74 5.03
N PRO A 74 3.17 -21.33 3.83
CA PRO A 74 4.32 -21.11 2.96
C PRO A 74 4.41 -19.69 2.41
N TRP A 75 3.38 -18.86 2.57
CA TRP A 75 3.36 -17.45 2.20
C TRP A 75 3.98 -16.53 3.25
N VAL A 76 4.21 -17.04 4.47
CA VAL A 76 4.75 -16.30 5.61
C VAL A 76 6.21 -16.72 5.83
N TYR A 77 7.13 -15.76 5.75
CA TYR A 77 8.58 -15.96 5.91
C TYR A 77 9.08 -15.74 7.34
N SER A 78 8.21 -15.38 8.29
CA SER A 78 8.55 -15.26 9.70
C SER A 78 7.91 -16.34 10.59
N SER A 79 8.72 -16.92 11.48
CA SER A 79 8.21 -17.62 12.65
C SER A 79 7.78 -16.59 13.71
N ARG A 80 7.02 -17.01 14.73
CA ARG A 80 6.34 -16.06 15.62
C ARG A 80 6.58 -16.40 17.09
N TRP A 81 6.92 -15.39 17.89
CA TRP A 81 7.40 -15.59 19.27
C TRP A 81 6.93 -14.47 20.20
N ARG A 82 6.60 -14.84 21.45
CA ARG A 82 6.22 -13.91 22.53
C ARG A 82 7.27 -12.83 22.76
N GLU A 83 8.55 -13.17 22.69
CA GLU A 83 9.65 -12.22 22.86
C GLU A 83 9.58 -11.03 21.87
N ASN A 84 8.89 -11.21 20.73
CA ASN A 84 8.73 -10.17 19.72
C ASN A 84 7.42 -9.38 19.87
N ALA A 85 6.55 -9.73 20.82
CA ALA A 85 5.38 -8.94 21.21
C ALA A 85 5.68 -8.28 22.56
N GLN A 86 6.05 -7.00 22.55
CA GLN A 86 6.56 -6.30 23.72
C GLN A 86 5.73 -5.07 24.07
N VAL A 87 5.27 -4.95 25.30
CA VAL A 87 4.66 -3.71 25.81
C VAL A 87 5.75 -2.81 26.35
N LYS A 88 5.79 -1.58 25.85
CA LYS A 88 6.73 -0.55 26.28
C LYS A 88 6.11 0.83 26.11
N ASP A 89 6.25 1.68 27.13
CA ASP A 89 5.81 3.09 27.11
C ASP A 89 4.32 3.26 26.71
N GLY A 90 3.45 2.32 27.12
CA GLY A 90 2.03 2.34 26.80
C GLY A 90 1.66 1.79 25.42
N ILE A 91 2.61 1.20 24.69
CA ILE A 91 2.44 0.70 23.32
C ILE A 91 2.78 -0.79 23.25
N LEU A 92 1.95 -1.57 22.57
CA LEU A 92 2.31 -2.93 22.16
C LEU A 92 3.10 -2.90 20.86
N HIS A 93 4.35 -3.33 20.91
CA HIS A 93 5.24 -3.49 19.78
C HIS A 93 5.25 -4.94 19.30
N LEU A 94 4.78 -5.19 18.08
CA LEU A 94 5.02 -6.44 17.37
C LEU A 94 6.23 -6.24 16.47
N LYS A 95 7.39 -6.75 16.86
CA LYS A 95 8.69 -6.51 16.21
C LYS A 95 8.96 -7.52 15.11
N ALA A 96 9.68 -7.11 14.07
CA ALA A 96 10.30 -7.98 13.09
C ALA A 96 11.82 -8.02 13.30
N ILE A 97 12.39 -9.21 13.43
CA ILE A 97 13.82 -9.42 13.66
C ILE A 97 14.35 -10.39 12.61
N LYS A 98 15.51 -10.06 12.02
CA LYS A 98 16.22 -10.93 11.10
C LYS A 98 17.04 -11.95 11.88
N GLU A 99 16.44 -13.12 12.11
CA GLU A 99 17.10 -14.25 12.74
C GLU A 99 16.51 -15.57 12.23
N SER A 100 17.36 -16.58 12.03
CA SER A 100 16.90 -17.91 11.65
C SER A 100 16.40 -18.68 12.86
N ARG A 101 15.08 -18.85 12.98
CA ARG A 101 14.43 -19.59 14.08
C ARG A 101 13.18 -20.31 13.56
N GLY A 102 12.98 -21.55 14.00
CA GLY A 102 11.83 -22.36 13.55
C GLY A 102 11.84 -22.70 12.06
N GLY A 103 13.00 -22.69 11.40
CA GLY A 103 13.12 -22.97 9.96
C GLY A 103 12.73 -21.81 9.05
N GLN A 104 12.61 -20.60 9.59
CA GLN A 104 12.30 -19.37 8.87
C GLN A 104 13.36 -18.31 9.20
N ASP A 105 13.69 -17.44 8.24
CA ASP A 105 14.81 -16.47 8.34
C ASP A 105 14.46 -15.18 9.08
N TRP A 106 13.24 -15.10 9.58
CA TRP A 106 12.74 -13.97 10.34
C TRP A 106 11.89 -14.44 11.52
N THR A 107 11.80 -13.60 12.54
CA THR A 107 10.87 -13.76 13.66
C THR A 107 9.98 -12.53 13.80
N THR A 108 8.70 -12.72 14.16
CA THR A 108 7.75 -11.62 14.40
C THR A 108 6.87 -11.78 15.64
N GLY A 109 6.31 -10.67 16.15
CA GLY A 109 5.33 -10.65 17.25
C GLY A 109 3.90 -10.87 16.76
N ASN A 110 3.15 -11.73 17.45
CA ASN A 110 1.76 -12.07 17.11
C ASN A 110 0.98 -12.43 18.37
N VAL A 111 -0.18 -11.81 18.57
CA VAL A 111 -1.03 -12.04 19.75
C VAL A 111 -2.50 -12.23 19.37
N TRP A 112 -3.22 -13.01 20.18
CA TRP A 112 -4.68 -13.07 20.16
C TRP A 112 -5.27 -12.99 21.56
N SER A 113 -6.48 -12.46 21.67
CA SER A 113 -7.15 -12.28 22.96
C SER A 113 -7.49 -13.62 23.63
N LYS A 114 -7.42 -13.67 24.95
CA LYS A 114 -7.95 -14.80 25.74
C LYS A 114 -9.48 -14.80 25.79
N ARG A 115 -10.09 -13.63 25.58
CA ARG A 115 -11.55 -13.47 25.50
C ARG A 115 -12.01 -13.63 24.06
N THR A 116 -13.28 -13.98 23.92
CA THR A 116 -14.02 -13.94 22.66
C THR A 116 -15.00 -12.76 22.67
N PHE A 117 -15.38 -12.31 21.49
CA PHE A 117 -16.26 -11.16 21.30
C PHE A 117 -17.33 -11.47 20.25
N GLY A 118 -18.56 -11.04 20.51
CA GLY A 118 -19.64 -11.05 19.53
C GLY A 118 -19.76 -9.72 18.78
N TYR A 119 -20.95 -9.45 18.26
CA TYR A 119 -21.27 -8.21 17.57
C TYR A 119 -20.90 -6.96 18.37
N GLY A 120 -20.54 -5.91 17.64
CA GLY A 120 -20.28 -4.59 18.18
C GLY A 120 -19.45 -3.73 17.25
N TYR A 121 -18.96 -2.62 17.79
CA TYR A 121 -17.97 -1.79 17.12
C TYR A 121 -16.60 -2.07 17.74
N PHE A 122 -15.60 -2.32 16.90
CA PHE A 122 -14.22 -2.50 17.33
C PHE A 122 -13.37 -1.46 16.64
N GLU A 123 -12.38 -0.95 17.34
CA GLU A 123 -11.43 0.02 16.81
C GLU A 123 -10.08 -0.19 17.45
N ALA A 124 -9.02 -0.11 16.65
CA ALA A 124 -7.65 -0.12 17.13
C ALA A 124 -6.89 1.06 16.54
N ARG A 125 -6.05 1.70 17.36
CA ARG A 125 -5.12 2.74 16.91
C ARG A 125 -3.72 2.17 16.82
N TYR A 126 -3.13 2.19 15.63
CA TYR A 126 -1.78 1.69 15.45
C TYR A 126 -1.10 2.29 14.22
N LYS A 127 0.20 2.05 14.13
CA LYS A 127 1.00 2.31 12.92
C LYS A 127 1.79 1.07 12.51
N TYR A 128 2.13 1.01 11.24
CA TYR A 128 2.74 -0.15 10.60
C TYR A 128 4.23 -0.26 10.94
N ALA A 129 4.75 -1.47 10.81
CA ALA A 129 6.18 -1.66 10.55
C ALA A 129 6.52 -0.98 9.21
N ALA A 130 7.37 0.05 9.26
CA ALA A 130 7.66 0.93 8.12
C ALA A 130 8.59 0.31 7.07
N ALA A 131 8.21 -0.85 6.53
CA ALA A 131 8.96 -1.53 5.48
C ALA A 131 8.05 -2.36 4.57
N TYR A 132 8.38 -2.38 3.28
CA TYR A 132 7.82 -3.35 2.34
C TYR A 132 8.08 -4.78 2.80
N GLY A 133 7.22 -5.71 2.38
CA GLY A 133 7.27 -7.12 2.77
C GLY A 133 6.56 -7.42 4.09
N THR A 134 6.16 -6.38 4.85
CA THR A 134 5.40 -6.54 6.09
C THR A 134 3.89 -6.57 5.85
N ASN A 135 3.18 -7.44 6.59
CA ASN A 135 1.73 -7.42 6.73
C ASN A 135 1.37 -7.08 8.18
N ASN A 136 0.64 -5.98 8.36
CA ASN A 136 0.29 -5.37 9.63
C ASN A 136 -1.20 -5.60 9.89
N SER A 137 -1.51 -6.67 10.61
CA SER A 137 -2.86 -7.22 10.65
C SER A 137 -3.61 -6.91 11.93
N PHE A 138 -4.85 -6.43 11.79
CA PHE A 138 -5.89 -6.39 12.82
C PHE A 138 -7.08 -7.21 12.31
N TRP A 139 -7.40 -8.31 12.97
CA TRP A 139 -8.29 -9.31 12.41
C TRP A 139 -8.98 -10.19 13.47
N PHE A 140 -9.96 -10.95 13.02
CA PHE A 140 -10.75 -11.88 13.81
C PHE A 140 -10.64 -13.30 13.29
N TRP A 141 -10.44 -14.24 14.21
CA TRP A 141 -10.40 -15.68 13.94
C TRP A 141 -10.97 -16.45 15.13
N PRO A 142 -11.72 -17.56 14.94
CA PRO A 142 -12.26 -18.34 16.03
C PRO A 142 -11.19 -19.28 16.60
N LYS A 143 -10.13 -18.72 17.22
CA LYS A 143 -9.03 -19.49 17.83
C LYS A 143 -9.50 -20.50 18.88
N GLN A 144 -10.63 -20.23 19.52
CA GLN A 144 -11.24 -21.10 20.53
C GLN A 144 -12.24 -22.11 19.94
N GLY A 145 -12.32 -22.20 18.61
CA GLY A 145 -13.28 -23.03 17.89
C GLY A 145 -14.63 -22.36 17.71
N VAL A 146 -15.51 -23.03 16.96
CA VAL A 146 -16.91 -22.64 16.76
C VAL A 146 -17.83 -23.75 17.27
N LYS A 147 -19.04 -23.39 17.69
CA LYS A 147 -20.03 -24.38 18.13
C LYS A 147 -20.55 -25.19 16.94
N ASP A 148 -21.03 -26.40 17.20
CA ASP A 148 -21.64 -27.26 16.17
C ASP A 148 -22.74 -26.50 15.41
N GLY A 149 -22.68 -26.57 14.07
CA GLY A 149 -23.60 -25.89 13.18
C GLY A 149 -23.31 -24.40 12.93
N GLN A 150 -22.31 -23.81 13.60
CA GLN A 150 -21.83 -22.47 13.28
C GLN A 150 -20.69 -22.52 12.26
N LYS A 151 -20.58 -21.45 11.46
CA LYS A 151 -19.47 -21.30 10.51
C LYS A 151 -18.23 -20.75 11.22
N ALA A 152 -17.07 -21.26 10.81
CA ALA A 152 -15.76 -20.69 11.07
C ALA A 152 -15.52 -19.61 10.02
N CYS A 153 -15.40 -18.37 10.48
CA CYS A 153 -15.17 -17.23 9.62
C CYS A 153 -13.92 -16.47 10.03
N GLU A 154 -13.33 -15.74 9.10
CA GLU A 154 -12.24 -14.79 9.35
C GLU A 154 -12.74 -13.40 8.97
N ILE A 155 -12.41 -12.39 9.76
CA ILE A 155 -12.66 -10.99 9.39
C ILE A 155 -11.35 -10.23 9.50
N ASP A 156 -10.81 -9.87 8.36
CA ASP A 156 -9.61 -9.07 8.23
C ASP A 156 -10.02 -7.59 8.18
N ILE A 157 -9.95 -6.92 9.33
CA ILE A 157 -10.32 -5.51 9.47
C ILE A 157 -9.28 -4.64 8.78
N ASN A 158 -8.02 -5.01 8.92
CA ASN A 158 -6.94 -4.44 8.12
C ASN A 158 -5.80 -5.45 7.98
N GLU A 159 -5.48 -5.85 6.74
CA GLU A 159 -4.21 -6.49 6.33
C GLU A 159 -3.33 -5.45 5.64
N GLY A 160 -2.69 -4.59 6.45
CA GLY A 160 -2.04 -3.38 5.98
C GLY A 160 -0.65 -3.61 5.42
N HIS A 161 -0.35 -3.03 4.25
CA HIS A 161 0.99 -3.03 3.65
C HIS A 161 1.54 -1.60 3.59
N TYR A 162 2.82 -1.46 3.95
CA TYR A 162 3.54 -0.20 3.82
C TYR A 162 3.61 0.27 2.35
N PRO A 163 3.52 1.59 2.06
CA PRO A 163 3.36 2.69 3.02
C PRO A 163 1.91 3.04 3.37
N ASN A 164 0.94 2.77 2.50
CA ASN A 164 -0.39 3.35 2.59
C ASN A 164 -1.52 2.46 2.06
N ILE A 165 -1.33 1.13 2.13
CA ILE A 165 -2.31 0.15 1.68
C ILE A 165 -3.08 -0.40 2.86
N ILE A 166 -4.41 -0.38 2.75
CA ILE A 166 -5.35 -1.07 3.64
C ILE A 166 -6.02 -2.17 2.83
N ASN A 167 -6.03 -3.40 3.36
CA ASN A 167 -6.82 -4.48 2.78
C ASN A 167 -7.85 -4.96 3.78
N THR A 168 -9.04 -5.30 3.29
CA THR A 168 -10.08 -5.95 4.10
C THR A 168 -10.44 -7.27 3.45
N ASN A 169 -10.85 -8.24 4.25
CA ASN A 169 -11.30 -9.52 3.74
C ASN A 169 -12.25 -10.19 4.74
N VAL A 170 -13.13 -11.04 4.23
CA VAL A 170 -13.95 -11.92 5.06
C VAL A 170 -13.94 -13.28 4.41
N HIS A 171 -13.53 -14.30 5.16
CA HIS A 171 -13.47 -15.68 4.69
C HIS A 171 -14.58 -16.54 5.30
N ASN A 172 -15.13 -17.44 4.50
CA ASN A 172 -15.98 -18.54 4.96
C ASN A 172 -15.22 -19.87 4.94
N TRP A 173 -14.55 -20.23 6.02
CA TRP A 173 -13.74 -21.45 6.05
C TRP A 173 -14.54 -22.74 6.22
N THR A 174 -15.84 -22.64 6.51
CA THR A 174 -16.72 -23.80 6.65
C THR A 174 -17.21 -24.31 5.31
N ASP A 175 -17.71 -23.43 4.45
CA ASP A 175 -18.28 -23.84 3.16
C ASP A 175 -17.18 -23.91 2.09
N THR A 176 -16.61 -25.11 1.91
CA THR A 176 -15.56 -25.35 0.91
C THR A 176 -16.10 -26.00 -0.36
N TYR A 177 -15.46 -25.73 -1.50
CA TYR A 177 -15.77 -26.34 -2.79
C TYR A 177 -14.48 -26.64 -3.58
N THR A 178 -14.59 -27.57 -4.54
CA THR A 178 -13.43 -28.03 -5.33
C THR A 178 -13.48 -27.44 -6.74
N LEU A 179 -12.40 -26.77 -7.13
CA LEU A 179 -12.23 -26.23 -8.48
C LEU A 179 -11.94 -27.34 -9.50
N PRO A 180 -12.13 -27.09 -10.82
CA PRO A 180 -11.84 -28.08 -11.86
C PRO A 180 -10.40 -28.63 -11.86
N ASN A 181 -9.45 -27.87 -11.31
CA ASN A 181 -8.05 -28.29 -11.15
C ASN A 181 -7.79 -29.13 -9.88
N GLY A 182 -8.84 -29.50 -9.14
CA GLY A 182 -8.76 -30.32 -7.93
C GLY A 182 -8.45 -29.53 -6.65
N ARG A 183 -8.23 -28.21 -6.72
CA ARG A 183 -7.96 -27.38 -5.55
C ARG A 183 -9.24 -27.18 -4.73
N VAL A 184 -9.20 -27.56 -3.45
CA VAL A 184 -10.23 -27.19 -2.47
C VAL A 184 -10.02 -25.72 -2.06
N THR A 185 -11.10 -24.95 -2.07
CA THR A 185 -11.11 -23.52 -1.79
C THR A 185 -12.41 -23.14 -1.09
N HIS A 186 -12.52 -21.89 -0.69
CA HIS A 186 -13.70 -21.30 -0.07
C HIS A 186 -13.98 -19.90 -0.60
N ASP A 187 -15.15 -19.37 -0.26
CA ASP A 187 -15.54 -18.00 -0.58
C ASP A 187 -14.78 -17.00 0.31
N SER A 188 -14.35 -15.88 -0.32
CA SER A 188 -13.69 -14.77 0.36
C SER A 188 -13.97 -13.44 -0.34
N GLU A 189 -14.12 -12.36 0.42
CA GLU A 189 -14.45 -11.01 -0.05
C GLU A 189 -13.29 -10.01 0.13
N GLN A 190 -12.18 -10.26 -0.57
CA GLN A 190 -10.98 -9.41 -0.44
C GLN A 190 -11.13 -8.08 -1.19
N LYS A 191 -10.89 -6.97 -0.49
CA LYS A 191 -10.79 -5.61 -1.05
C LYS A 191 -9.41 -5.03 -0.77
N HIS A 192 -8.90 -4.32 -1.77
CA HIS A 192 -7.62 -3.61 -1.71
C HIS A 192 -7.86 -2.11 -1.84
N TRP A 193 -7.30 -1.34 -0.91
CA TRP A 193 -7.49 0.10 -0.86
C TRP A 193 -6.12 0.78 -0.78
N THR A 194 -5.72 1.40 -1.90
CA THR A 194 -4.62 2.37 -1.91
C THR A 194 -5.23 3.72 -1.63
N LEU A 195 -5.06 4.21 -0.42
CA LEU A 195 -5.88 5.31 0.08
C LEU A 195 -5.66 6.63 -0.68
N LEU A 196 -4.52 6.79 -1.34
CA LEU A 196 -4.08 8.10 -1.86
C LEU A 196 -3.51 8.07 -3.28
N GLY A 197 -3.66 6.97 -4.01
CA GLY A 197 -3.13 6.82 -5.36
C GLY A 197 -4.17 7.12 -6.44
N LYS A 198 -4.06 8.25 -7.14
CA LYS A 198 -4.85 8.48 -8.36
C LYS A 198 -4.40 7.56 -9.50
N PRO A 199 -5.31 7.12 -10.37
CA PRO A 199 -4.94 6.36 -11.56
C PRO A 199 -4.08 7.20 -12.51
N ASP A 200 -4.33 8.51 -12.55
CA ASP A 200 -3.75 9.44 -13.51
C ASP A 200 -2.56 10.21 -12.93
N HIS A 201 -1.48 10.24 -13.70
CA HIS A 201 -0.28 11.02 -13.43
C HIS A 201 -0.08 12.01 -14.57
N ASN A 202 0.02 13.30 -14.23
CA ASN A 202 0.15 14.40 -15.19
C ASN A 202 1.35 15.27 -14.82
N ILE A 203 2.49 15.02 -15.46
CA ILE A 203 3.75 15.72 -15.24
C ILE A 203 3.90 16.79 -16.33
N ILE A 204 3.62 18.05 -15.99
CA ILE A 204 3.78 19.20 -16.89
C ILE A 204 5.15 19.81 -16.65
N LEU A 205 5.95 19.99 -17.70
CA LEU A 205 7.30 20.54 -17.59
C LEU A 205 7.26 22.06 -17.64
N ASP A 206 7.81 22.71 -16.62
CA ASP A 206 7.96 24.17 -16.59
C ASP A 206 8.81 24.68 -17.77
N THR A 207 9.81 23.90 -18.16
CA THR A 207 10.61 24.12 -19.37
C THR A 207 10.58 22.86 -20.23
N PRO A 208 10.07 22.93 -21.47
CA PRO A 208 10.11 21.81 -22.37
C PRO A 208 11.53 21.25 -22.55
N VAL A 209 11.64 19.93 -22.54
CA VAL A 209 12.92 19.25 -22.75
C VAL A 209 13.01 18.74 -24.17
N LYS A 210 14.17 18.93 -24.80
CA LYS A 210 14.47 18.35 -26.11
C LYS A 210 15.26 17.06 -25.92
N THR A 211 14.68 15.94 -26.31
CA THR A 211 15.29 14.62 -26.08
C THR A 211 14.90 13.62 -27.16
N ASN A 212 15.72 12.61 -27.37
CA ASN A 212 15.37 11.43 -28.16
C ASN A 212 15.01 10.22 -27.30
N LYS A 213 15.07 10.30 -25.96
CA LYS A 213 14.68 9.20 -25.07
C LYS A 213 13.98 9.68 -23.81
N ILE A 214 12.88 9.02 -23.45
CA ILE A 214 12.20 9.14 -22.16
C ILE A 214 12.03 7.75 -21.59
N ARG A 215 12.14 7.61 -20.26
CA ARG A 215 11.79 6.38 -19.57
C ARG A 215 11.00 6.63 -18.30
N LEU A 216 10.15 5.65 -17.97
CA LEU A 216 9.61 5.41 -16.66
C LEU A 216 10.36 4.22 -16.06
N THR A 217 10.80 4.32 -14.81
CA THR A 217 11.27 3.17 -14.03
C THR A 217 10.55 3.08 -12.69
N SER A 218 10.40 1.87 -12.16
CA SER A 218 9.73 1.64 -10.88
C SER A 218 10.31 0.40 -10.19
N SER A 219 10.36 0.44 -8.86
CA SER A 219 10.72 -0.66 -7.98
C SER A 219 9.50 -1.35 -7.38
N ASN A 220 8.30 -1.00 -7.88
CA ASN A 220 7.04 -1.51 -7.37
C ASN A 220 7.08 -3.04 -7.22
N PRO A 221 6.65 -3.58 -6.07
CA PRO A 221 6.82 -4.98 -5.74
C PRO A 221 6.11 -5.96 -6.67
N ALA A 222 4.95 -5.55 -7.18
CA ALA A 222 4.16 -6.32 -8.13
C ALA A 222 4.36 -5.79 -9.56
N SER A 223 3.63 -6.37 -10.52
CA SER A 223 3.57 -5.78 -11.85
C SER A 223 2.86 -4.42 -11.81
N ILE A 224 3.36 -3.47 -12.60
CA ILE A 224 2.65 -2.22 -12.90
C ILE A 224 1.82 -2.43 -14.17
N HIS A 225 0.67 -1.77 -14.23
CA HIS A 225 -0.23 -1.83 -15.37
C HIS A 225 -0.36 -0.41 -15.90
N ILE A 226 0.13 -0.15 -17.11
CA ILE A 226 0.02 1.16 -17.75
C ILE A 226 -1.00 1.05 -18.86
N ALA A 227 -2.13 1.74 -18.71
CA ALA A 227 -3.15 1.80 -19.73
C ALA A 227 -2.68 2.66 -20.91
N GLU A 228 -2.05 3.80 -20.62
CA GLU A 228 -1.48 4.68 -21.65
C GLU A 228 -0.32 5.50 -21.04
N PHE A 229 0.73 5.72 -21.82
CA PHE A 229 1.91 6.53 -21.52
C PHE A 229 2.13 7.53 -22.66
N ARG A 230 1.88 8.80 -22.40
CA ARG A 230 1.94 9.89 -23.37
C ARG A 230 3.19 10.72 -23.17
N ALA A 231 3.87 11.03 -24.27
CA ALA A 231 4.94 12.03 -24.33
C ALA A 231 4.46 13.19 -25.21
N LEU A 232 3.94 14.24 -24.60
CA LEU A 232 3.19 15.30 -25.26
C LEU A 232 4.09 16.49 -25.63
N ALA A 233 3.86 17.06 -26.81
CA ALA A 233 4.49 18.32 -27.22
C ALA A 233 4.08 19.50 -26.30
N PRO A 234 4.82 20.62 -26.30
CA PRO A 234 4.40 21.85 -25.63
C PRO A 234 3.02 22.30 -26.11
N SER A 235 2.14 22.67 -25.18
CA SER A 235 0.78 23.13 -25.48
C SER A 235 0.52 24.50 -24.87
N SER A 236 0.06 25.44 -25.71
CA SER A 236 -0.38 26.77 -25.25
C SER A 236 -1.80 26.78 -24.67
N THR A 237 -2.59 25.73 -24.95
CA THR A 237 -3.97 25.57 -24.45
C THR A 237 -4.07 24.64 -23.25
N GLY A 238 -2.93 24.15 -22.73
CA GLY A 238 -2.86 23.18 -21.65
C GLY A 238 -3.03 21.72 -22.11
N TYR A 239 -3.14 20.81 -21.15
CA TYR A 239 -3.19 19.37 -21.36
C TYR A 239 -4.51 18.80 -20.82
N SER A 240 -5.16 17.91 -21.58
CA SER A 240 -6.32 17.16 -21.10
C SER A 240 -5.93 16.21 -19.96
N ALA A 241 -6.91 15.73 -19.18
CA ALA A 241 -6.64 14.75 -18.14
C ALA A 241 -6.09 13.43 -18.73
N PRO A 242 -5.18 12.72 -18.06
CA PRO A 242 -4.64 11.45 -18.56
C PRO A 242 -5.72 10.39 -18.80
N THR A 243 -6.83 10.44 -18.05
CA THR A 243 -8.00 9.55 -18.19
C THR A 243 -9.01 9.99 -19.26
N ALA A 244 -8.78 11.12 -19.93
CA ALA A 244 -9.61 11.56 -21.04
C ALA A 244 -9.01 11.11 -22.39
N GLU A 245 -9.87 10.98 -23.40
CA GLU A 245 -9.43 10.86 -24.79
C GLU A 245 -8.53 12.06 -25.15
N LEU A 246 -7.46 11.78 -25.89
CA LEU A 246 -6.56 12.84 -26.34
C LEU A 246 -7.24 13.62 -27.47
N THR A 247 -7.20 14.94 -27.38
CA THR A 247 -7.76 15.83 -28.40
C THR A 247 -6.79 15.96 -29.59
N ASP A 248 -7.32 16.12 -30.80
CA ASP A 248 -6.53 16.19 -32.05
C ASP A 248 -5.46 17.30 -32.07
N ASN A 249 -5.59 18.32 -31.22
CA ASN A 249 -4.64 19.42 -31.11
C ASN A 249 -3.42 19.12 -30.20
N LEU A 250 -3.41 18.00 -29.46
CA LEU A 250 -2.30 17.58 -28.62
C LEU A 250 -1.49 16.50 -29.34
N LEU A 251 -0.28 16.86 -29.78
CA LEU A 251 0.63 15.90 -30.39
C LEU A 251 1.25 14.98 -29.32
N ASN A 252 0.92 13.69 -29.38
CA ASN A 252 1.58 12.64 -28.59
C ASN A 252 2.71 11.99 -29.41
N HIS A 253 3.96 12.25 -29.02
CA HIS A 253 5.13 11.66 -29.65
C HIS A 253 5.24 10.15 -29.42
N ALA A 254 4.54 9.59 -28.44
CA ALA A 254 4.47 8.15 -28.24
C ALA A 254 3.78 7.41 -29.42
N LEU A 255 3.03 8.13 -30.27
CA LEU A 255 2.37 7.59 -31.46
C LEU A 255 3.16 7.85 -32.76
N ALA A 256 4.33 8.46 -32.66
CA ALA A 256 5.14 8.79 -33.84
C ALA A 256 5.59 7.51 -34.56
N SER A 257 5.61 7.52 -35.89
CA SER A 257 6.01 6.35 -36.68
C SER A 257 7.46 5.89 -36.45
N ASP A 258 8.31 6.78 -35.93
CA ASP A 258 9.71 6.52 -35.61
C ASP A 258 9.94 6.13 -34.14
N VAL A 259 8.88 5.96 -33.33
CA VAL A 259 9.01 5.57 -31.92
C VAL A 259 9.44 4.11 -31.79
N LYS A 260 10.43 3.88 -30.94
CA LYS A 260 10.88 2.56 -30.49
C LYS A 260 10.51 2.43 -29.02
N LEU A 261 9.53 1.59 -28.75
CA LEU A 261 9.14 1.21 -27.40
C LEU A 261 9.95 -0.01 -26.94
N THR A 262 10.54 0.09 -25.75
CA THR A 262 11.16 -1.03 -25.06
C THR A 262 10.65 -1.09 -23.63
N THR A 263 10.50 -2.28 -23.06
CA THR A 263 9.99 -2.50 -21.70
C THR A 263 10.77 -3.60 -21.00
N ASN A 264 10.55 -3.79 -19.69
CA ASN A 264 11.07 -4.94 -18.95
C ASN A 264 10.32 -6.26 -19.22
N GLY A 265 9.53 -6.35 -20.29
CA GLY A 265 8.77 -7.53 -20.67
C GLY A 265 7.29 -7.46 -20.26
N VAL A 266 6.57 -8.52 -20.62
CA VAL A 266 5.12 -8.64 -20.44
C VAL A 266 4.80 -9.77 -19.48
N PHE A 267 3.87 -9.55 -18.54
CA PHE A 267 3.34 -10.64 -17.73
C PHE A 267 2.44 -11.56 -18.56
N ASN A 268 3.01 -12.66 -19.08
CA ASN A 268 2.40 -13.58 -20.04
C ASN A 268 1.09 -14.29 -19.59
N LYS A 269 0.64 -14.09 -18.35
CA LYS A 269 -0.63 -14.64 -17.85
C LYS A 269 -1.84 -13.72 -18.11
N LEU A 270 -1.61 -12.51 -18.63
CA LEU A 270 -2.65 -11.56 -18.98
C LEU A 270 -2.57 -11.22 -20.47
N PRO A 271 -3.70 -10.83 -21.10
CA PRO A 271 -3.72 -10.37 -22.49
C PRO A 271 -3.08 -8.96 -22.59
N SER A 272 -1.75 -8.91 -22.46
CA SER A 272 -0.94 -7.69 -22.45
C SER A 272 0.06 -7.71 -23.60
N LYS A 273 0.45 -6.52 -24.09
CA LYS A 273 1.50 -6.30 -25.08
C LYS A 273 2.21 -5.00 -24.76
N ASP A 274 3.48 -4.87 -25.13
CA ASP A 274 4.22 -3.61 -24.91
C ASP A 274 3.51 -2.43 -25.56
N VAL A 275 3.07 -2.58 -26.82
CA VAL A 275 2.39 -1.52 -27.59
C VAL A 275 1.13 -0.99 -26.90
N PHE A 276 0.50 -1.76 -26.00
CA PHE A 276 -0.66 -1.29 -25.25
C PHE A 276 -0.33 -0.19 -24.24
N ALA A 277 0.95 0.09 -23.98
CA ALA A 277 1.32 1.25 -23.19
C ALA A 277 1.19 2.57 -23.97
N ILE A 278 1.08 2.54 -25.31
CA ILE A 278 1.17 3.72 -26.18
C ILE A 278 0.22 3.62 -27.38
N ASP A 279 -0.91 2.91 -27.25
CA ASP A 279 -1.86 2.72 -28.35
C ASP A 279 -3.01 3.75 -28.34
N ASN A 280 -2.92 4.76 -27.46
CA ASN A 280 -3.90 5.83 -27.24
C ASN A 280 -5.26 5.31 -26.79
N LYS A 281 -5.28 4.22 -26.03
CA LYS A 281 -6.49 3.64 -25.46
C LYS A 281 -6.39 3.51 -23.95
N LEU A 282 -7.54 3.44 -23.30
CA LEU A 282 -7.63 3.24 -21.85
C LEU A 282 -8.23 1.87 -21.48
N ASP A 283 -8.68 1.10 -22.48
CA ASP A 283 -9.25 -0.24 -22.29
C ASP A 283 -8.20 -1.35 -22.45
N THR A 284 -7.12 -1.11 -23.19
CA THR A 284 -5.90 -1.93 -23.23
C THR A 284 -4.93 -1.52 -22.11
N ARG A 285 -3.90 -2.35 -21.86
CA ARG A 285 -2.81 -2.01 -20.94
C ARG A 285 -1.57 -2.86 -21.17
N TRP A 286 -0.41 -2.24 -21.03
CA TRP A 286 0.84 -2.95 -20.81
C TRP A 286 0.96 -3.34 -19.34
N VAL A 287 1.21 -4.62 -19.10
CA VAL A 287 1.51 -5.18 -17.78
C VAL A 287 2.97 -5.62 -17.76
N SER A 288 3.78 -4.95 -16.93
CA SER A 288 5.19 -5.28 -16.75
C SER A 288 5.37 -6.73 -16.27
N GLU A 289 6.58 -7.27 -16.35
CA GLU A 289 6.93 -8.46 -15.56
C GLU A 289 6.62 -8.23 -14.07
N LYS A 290 6.42 -9.33 -13.32
CA LYS A 290 6.07 -9.25 -11.90
C LYS A 290 7.27 -8.91 -11.01
N HIS A 291 8.43 -9.48 -11.31
CA HIS A 291 9.62 -9.40 -10.45
C HIS A 291 10.66 -8.42 -10.99
N GLY A 292 11.54 -7.94 -10.12
CA GLY A 292 12.63 -7.04 -10.49
C GLY A 292 12.18 -5.61 -10.81
N LYS A 293 13.12 -4.81 -11.32
CA LYS A 293 12.88 -3.41 -11.69
C LYS A 293 11.96 -3.34 -12.92
N LYS A 294 10.93 -2.50 -12.85
CA LYS A 294 9.99 -2.24 -13.94
C LYS A 294 10.47 -1.06 -14.75
N TRP A 295 10.34 -1.12 -16.07
CA TRP A 295 10.67 0.03 -16.91
C TRP A 295 9.94 0.00 -18.24
N LEU A 296 9.67 1.20 -18.75
CA LEU A 296 9.18 1.50 -20.09
C LEU A 296 10.04 2.63 -20.65
N GLN A 297 10.50 2.51 -21.89
CA GLN A 297 11.31 3.53 -22.55
C GLN A 297 10.81 3.79 -23.97
N LEU A 298 10.65 5.07 -24.29
CA LEU A 298 10.44 5.57 -25.64
C LEU A 298 11.74 6.12 -26.18
N GLU A 299 12.09 5.73 -27.40
CA GLU A 299 13.22 6.26 -28.15
C GLU A 299 12.79 6.68 -29.55
N TRP A 300 13.26 7.83 -30.03
CA TRP A 300 12.97 8.34 -31.36
C TRP A 300 14.25 8.53 -32.18
N ASP A 301 14.14 8.45 -33.51
CA ASP A 301 15.27 8.70 -34.41
C ASP A 301 15.71 10.18 -34.38
N SER A 302 14.77 11.08 -34.08
CA SER A 302 15.00 12.52 -33.96
C SER A 302 14.51 13.04 -32.60
N ALA A 303 15.25 14.00 -32.03
CA ALA A 303 14.87 14.60 -30.76
C ALA A 303 13.51 15.31 -30.88
N LYS A 304 12.61 14.99 -29.95
CA LYS A 304 11.29 15.61 -29.79
C LYS A 304 11.37 16.69 -28.72
N GLU A 305 10.51 17.69 -28.84
CA GLU A 305 10.31 18.68 -27.80
C GLU A 305 9.14 18.23 -26.94
N ILE A 306 9.39 17.97 -25.66
CA ILE A 306 8.42 17.38 -24.74
C ILE A 306 8.02 18.46 -23.75
N GLY A 307 6.72 18.75 -23.67
CA GLY A 307 6.16 19.71 -22.70
C GLY A 307 5.41 19.04 -21.55
N ALA A 308 4.93 17.81 -21.73
CA ALA A 308 4.34 17.04 -20.64
C ALA A 308 4.48 15.53 -20.84
N ILE A 309 4.42 14.79 -19.74
CA ILE A 309 4.36 13.34 -19.70
C ILE A 309 3.13 12.96 -18.90
N GLN A 310 2.29 12.08 -19.46
CA GLN A 310 1.09 11.60 -18.79
C GLN A 310 1.05 10.09 -18.79
N PHE A 311 0.53 9.48 -17.73
CA PHE A 311 0.18 8.08 -17.79
C PHE A 311 -0.96 7.71 -16.86
N VAL A 312 -1.61 6.59 -17.17
CA VAL A 312 -2.67 6.00 -16.34
C VAL A 312 -2.20 4.63 -15.86
N ASN A 313 -2.14 4.44 -14.54
CA ASN A 313 -1.68 3.22 -13.90
C ASN A 313 -2.83 2.46 -13.25
N GLY A 314 -2.85 1.14 -13.35
CA GLY A 314 -3.82 0.29 -12.66
C GLY A 314 -5.00 -0.15 -13.52
N TRP A 315 -6.13 -0.49 -12.90
CA TRP A 315 -7.37 -0.80 -13.63
C TRP A 315 -8.65 -0.53 -12.87
N LEU A 316 -9.71 -0.21 -13.60
CA LEU A 316 -11.08 -0.28 -13.08
C LEU A 316 -11.52 -1.74 -13.03
N GLN A 317 -11.93 -2.23 -11.85
CA GLN A 317 -12.46 -3.57 -11.72
C GLN A 317 -13.84 -3.63 -12.39
N GLU A 318 -14.00 -4.48 -13.40
CA GLU A 318 -15.23 -4.54 -14.23
C GLU A 318 -16.22 -5.63 -13.78
N TYR A 319 -15.76 -6.59 -12.98
CA TYR A 319 -16.51 -7.78 -12.57
C TYR A 319 -16.30 -8.12 -11.09
N GLY A 320 -17.20 -8.93 -10.54
CA GLY A 320 -17.19 -9.37 -9.14
C GLY A 320 -17.62 -8.27 -8.16
N ASP A 321 -17.53 -8.56 -6.87
CA ASP A 321 -18.04 -7.69 -5.80
C ASP A 321 -17.23 -6.39 -5.65
N SER A 322 -16.08 -6.31 -6.32
CA SER A 322 -15.23 -5.12 -6.37
C SER A 322 -15.46 -4.31 -7.65
N LYS A 323 -16.51 -4.61 -8.43
CA LYS A 323 -16.85 -3.87 -9.65
C LYS A 323 -17.03 -2.38 -9.37
N GLY A 324 -16.41 -1.54 -10.20
CA GLY A 324 -16.45 -0.08 -10.09
C GLY A 324 -15.35 0.51 -9.21
N PHE A 325 -14.57 -0.31 -8.49
CA PHE A 325 -13.41 0.16 -7.74
C PHE A 325 -12.16 0.17 -8.62
N TYR A 326 -11.44 1.28 -8.58
CA TYR A 326 -10.16 1.41 -9.26
C TYR A 326 -9.04 0.81 -8.40
N ARG A 327 -8.18 0.00 -9.00
CA ARG A 327 -6.99 -0.57 -8.37
C ARG A 327 -5.76 0.16 -8.87
N ASN A 328 -5.19 1.00 -8.02
CA ASN A 328 -3.85 1.56 -8.23
C ASN A 328 -2.81 0.48 -7.93
N LEU A 329 -1.74 0.43 -8.71
CA LEU A 329 -0.70 -0.60 -8.60
C LEU A 329 0.71 -0.03 -8.57
N ILE A 330 0.88 1.28 -8.64
CA ILE A 330 2.20 1.90 -8.64
C ILE A 330 2.42 2.61 -7.30
N SER A 331 3.36 2.07 -6.51
CA SER A 331 3.79 2.68 -5.26
C SER A 331 4.94 3.66 -5.44
N ASP A 332 5.69 3.54 -6.53
CA ASP A 332 6.82 4.43 -6.84
C ASP A 332 7.06 4.53 -8.34
N TYR A 333 7.60 5.65 -8.82
CA TYR A 333 8.20 5.73 -10.13
C TYR A 333 9.20 6.89 -10.26
N VAL A 334 10.11 6.75 -11.20
CA VAL A 334 10.98 7.83 -11.68
C VAL A 334 10.76 8.01 -13.18
N ILE A 335 10.52 9.25 -13.60
CA ILE A 335 10.49 9.66 -15.00
C ILE A 335 11.78 10.39 -15.32
N GLU A 336 12.45 9.99 -16.40
CA GLU A 336 13.72 10.57 -16.82
C GLU A 336 13.73 10.82 -18.33
N TYR A 337 14.48 11.83 -18.76
CA TYR A 337 14.87 11.98 -20.17
C TYR A 337 16.37 11.82 -20.33
N HIS A 338 16.81 11.47 -21.54
CA HIS A 338 18.24 11.42 -21.85
C HIS A 338 18.70 12.74 -22.47
N ASN A 339 19.73 13.38 -21.93
CA ASN A 339 20.26 14.66 -22.44
C ASN A 339 21.34 14.50 -23.54
N GLY A 340 21.64 13.25 -23.92
CA GLY A 340 22.70 12.89 -24.86
C GLY A 340 23.96 12.32 -24.19
N SER A 341 24.10 12.51 -22.88
CA SER A 341 25.19 11.97 -22.06
C SER A 341 24.70 11.09 -20.92
N GLU A 342 23.64 11.49 -20.24
CA GLU A 342 23.10 10.82 -19.07
C GLU A 342 21.57 10.92 -19.00
N TRP A 343 20.99 10.13 -18.10
CA TRP A 343 19.60 10.25 -17.71
C TRP A 343 19.43 11.37 -16.69
N VAL A 344 18.50 12.27 -16.96
CA VAL A 344 18.15 13.40 -16.10
C VAL A 344 16.73 13.18 -15.59
N GLU A 345 16.59 13.23 -14.27
CA GLU A 345 15.30 13.09 -13.60
C GLU A 345 14.37 14.27 -13.95
N ILE A 346 13.13 13.92 -14.29
CA ILE A 346 12.01 14.84 -14.48
C ILE A 346 11.15 14.87 -13.22
N GLN A 347 10.80 13.68 -12.74
CA GLN A 347 9.92 13.49 -11.60
C GLN A 347 10.33 12.21 -10.88
N ASN A 348 10.32 12.26 -9.56
CA ASN A 348 10.33 11.11 -8.69
C ASN A 348 9.03 11.11 -7.87
N TYR A 349 8.42 9.95 -7.73
CA TYR A 349 7.20 9.76 -6.94
C TYR A 349 7.40 8.58 -6.01
N ASP A 350 7.09 8.79 -4.74
CA ASP A 350 6.96 7.76 -3.72
C ASP A 350 5.60 7.90 -3.03
N ALA A 351 4.83 6.81 -2.98
CA ALA A 351 3.56 6.78 -2.28
C ALA A 351 3.68 7.12 -0.78
N ALA A 352 4.86 6.89 -0.19
CA ALA A 352 5.16 7.26 1.19
C ALA A 352 5.17 8.79 1.42
N ASP A 353 5.49 9.58 0.39
CA ASP A 353 5.43 11.05 0.47
C ASP A 353 3.97 11.56 0.48
N VAL A 354 3.03 10.73 0.00
CA VAL A 354 1.60 11.05 -0.03
C VAL A 354 0.92 10.66 1.28
N ALA A 355 1.17 9.44 1.77
CA ALA A 355 1.02 9.10 3.19
C ALA A 355 1.84 7.89 3.58
N ASN A 356 2.16 7.84 4.88
CA ASN A 356 3.00 6.84 5.46
C ASN A 356 2.40 6.34 6.79
N PHE A 357 1.70 5.20 6.73
CA PHE A 357 1.09 4.55 7.88
C PHE A 357 2.12 3.90 8.82
N GLY A 358 3.43 3.96 8.50
CA GLY A 358 4.51 3.59 9.42
C GLY A 358 5.00 4.75 10.30
N GLU A 359 4.78 5.99 9.87
CA GLU A 359 5.13 7.18 10.64
C GLU A 359 3.97 7.67 11.51
N GLU A 360 2.77 7.68 10.95
CA GLU A 360 1.55 8.19 11.58
C GLU A 360 0.69 7.07 12.17
N TYR A 361 0.05 7.37 13.30
CA TYR A 361 -0.93 6.48 13.92
C TYR A 361 -2.31 6.75 13.34
N HIS A 362 -2.98 5.69 12.90
CA HIS A 362 -4.35 5.73 12.37
C HIS A 362 -5.28 4.83 13.16
N THR A 363 -6.58 5.07 13.08
CA THR A 363 -7.59 4.15 13.61
C THR A 363 -8.19 3.28 12.51
N TYR A 364 -8.30 1.99 12.80
CA TYR A 364 -8.91 0.99 11.94
C TYR A 364 -10.06 0.37 12.71
N GLY A 365 -11.27 0.44 12.17
CA GLY A 365 -12.47 0.03 12.88
C GLY A 365 -13.45 -0.78 12.05
N ILE A 366 -14.30 -1.53 12.73
CA ILE A 366 -15.38 -2.31 12.14
C ILE A 366 -16.63 -2.25 13.02
N GLU A 367 -17.77 -1.87 12.43
CA GLU A 367 -19.08 -2.16 12.98
C GLU A 367 -19.54 -3.50 12.39
N TRP A 368 -19.68 -4.49 13.27
CA TRP A 368 -20.08 -5.84 12.94
C TRP A 368 -21.40 -6.16 13.65
N ASP A 369 -22.43 -6.46 12.86
CA ASP A 369 -23.71 -6.96 13.34
C ASP A 369 -24.18 -8.18 12.54
N GLU A 370 -25.38 -8.66 12.82
CA GLU A 370 -25.97 -9.84 12.16
C GLU A 370 -26.22 -9.64 10.65
N ASN A 371 -26.25 -8.40 10.17
CA ASN A 371 -26.61 -8.06 8.80
C ASN A 371 -25.43 -7.55 7.98
N TYR A 372 -24.49 -6.83 8.60
CA TYR A 372 -23.43 -6.12 7.90
C TYR A 372 -22.10 -6.10 8.65
N PHE A 373 -21.04 -6.01 7.85
CA PHE A 373 -19.75 -5.47 8.25
C PHE A 373 -19.60 -4.07 7.64
N LYS A 374 -19.21 -3.08 8.44
CA LYS A 374 -18.92 -1.72 7.99
C LYS A 374 -17.54 -1.34 8.49
N PHE A 375 -16.62 -1.05 7.57
CA PHE A 375 -15.22 -0.78 7.88
C PHE A 375 -14.95 0.72 7.87
N TYR A 376 -14.19 1.16 8.85
CA TYR A 376 -13.86 2.55 9.11
C TYR A 376 -12.35 2.74 9.14
N PHE A 377 -11.88 3.84 8.56
CA PHE A 377 -10.51 4.30 8.65
C PHE A 377 -10.53 5.74 9.15
N ASP A 378 -9.82 6.02 10.24
CA ASP A 378 -9.85 7.31 10.95
C ASP A 378 -11.29 7.79 11.22
N GLY A 379 -12.17 6.86 11.60
CA GLY A 379 -13.58 7.11 11.92
C GLY A 379 -14.51 7.27 10.71
N GLU A 380 -13.99 7.31 9.48
CA GLU A 380 -14.79 7.46 8.26
C GLU A 380 -15.12 6.12 7.60
N LEU A 381 -16.39 5.91 7.27
CA LEU A 381 -16.88 4.71 6.59
C LEU A 381 -16.36 4.66 5.15
N TYR A 382 -15.64 3.59 4.79
CA TYR A 382 -15.15 3.40 3.43
C TYR A 382 -15.63 2.13 2.75
N HIS A 383 -16.08 1.14 3.54
CA HIS A 383 -16.56 -0.13 2.99
C HIS A 383 -17.72 -0.69 3.79
N THR A 384 -18.69 -1.28 3.10
CA THR A 384 -19.81 -2.02 3.71
C THR A 384 -20.04 -3.28 2.90
N MET A 385 -20.29 -4.38 3.60
CA MET A 385 -20.62 -5.67 3.01
C MET A 385 -21.63 -6.41 3.89
N ARG A 386 -22.41 -7.30 3.29
CA ARG A 386 -23.40 -8.10 4.03
C ARG A 386 -22.68 -9.16 4.88
N ASN A 387 -23.18 -9.41 6.07
CA ASN A 387 -22.71 -10.51 6.91
C ASN A 387 -23.54 -11.76 6.61
N ASP A 388 -22.94 -12.68 5.86
CA ASP A 388 -23.54 -13.98 5.52
C ASP A 388 -22.87 -15.17 6.22
N VAL A 389 -21.88 -14.90 7.09
CA VAL A 389 -20.94 -15.94 7.55
C VAL A 389 -20.55 -15.84 9.02
N CYS A 390 -20.31 -14.65 9.56
CA CYS A 390 -19.82 -14.49 10.93
C CYS A 390 -20.95 -14.26 11.92
N PHE A 391 -21.49 -15.36 12.45
CA PHE A 391 -22.52 -15.34 13.49
C PHE A 391 -22.05 -15.94 14.82
N SER A 392 -20.76 -16.30 14.91
CA SER A 392 -20.10 -16.86 16.08
C SER A 392 -19.16 -15.84 16.71
N GLU A 393 -18.95 -15.93 18.02
CA GLU A 393 -17.98 -15.08 18.69
C GLU A 393 -16.56 -15.35 18.15
N GLN A 394 -15.77 -14.27 18.07
CA GLN A 394 -14.43 -14.29 17.51
C GLN A 394 -13.38 -13.96 18.54
N THR A 395 -12.16 -14.43 18.29
CA THR A 395 -10.98 -13.92 18.99
C THR A 395 -10.43 -12.71 18.23
N LEU A 396 -9.91 -11.71 18.94
CA LEU A 396 -9.24 -10.55 18.37
C LEU A 396 -7.74 -10.81 18.23
N LEU A 397 -7.17 -10.51 17.06
CA LEU A 397 -5.77 -10.78 16.75
C LEU A 397 -5.04 -9.53 16.25
N PHE A 398 -3.79 -9.38 16.70
CA PHE A 398 -2.80 -8.51 16.09
C PHE A 398 -1.62 -9.35 15.62
N SER A 399 -1.18 -9.11 14.38
CA SER A 399 -0.12 -9.89 13.75
C SER A 399 0.78 -8.98 12.93
N LEU A 400 2.08 -8.99 13.23
CA LEU A 400 3.08 -8.65 12.23
C LEU A 400 3.56 -9.94 11.55
N ALA A 401 3.54 -9.96 10.23
CA ALA A 401 4.09 -11.06 9.44
C ALA A 401 4.98 -10.52 8.33
N ILE A 402 5.99 -11.29 7.95
CA ILE A 402 6.75 -11.04 6.72
C ILE A 402 6.18 -11.97 5.66
N LEU A 403 5.64 -11.40 4.59
CA LEU A 403 5.04 -12.14 3.50
C LEU A 403 6.00 -12.25 2.32
N LYS A 404 5.70 -13.16 1.38
CA LYS A 404 6.45 -13.19 0.13
C LYS A 404 6.38 -11.85 -0.61
N ALA A 405 7.41 -11.59 -1.40
CA ALA A 405 7.54 -10.36 -2.16
C ALA A 405 6.35 -10.08 -3.09
N GLU A 406 5.69 -11.12 -3.56
CA GLU A 406 4.53 -11.03 -4.43
C GLU A 406 3.26 -10.48 -3.77
N ILE A 407 3.24 -10.39 -2.44
CA ILE A 407 2.04 -10.04 -1.65
C ILE A 407 2.20 -8.66 -1.00
N ALA A 408 3.26 -8.48 -0.22
CA ALA A 408 3.49 -7.26 0.57
C ALA A 408 4.72 -6.45 0.11
N GLY A 409 5.43 -6.95 -0.90
CA GLY A 409 6.61 -6.31 -1.47
C GLY A 409 7.97 -6.80 -0.97
N PRO A 410 9.07 -6.24 -1.50
CA PRO A 410 10.39 -6.85 -1.38
C PRO A 410 10.78 -7.08 0.09
N VAL A 411 11.23 -8.31 0.37
CA VAL A 411 11.77 -8.67 1.67
C VAL A 411 13.24 -8.30 1.69
N THR A 412 13.58 -7.26 2.46
CA THR A 412 14.94 -6.71 2.55
C THR A 412 15.34 -6.50 4.01
N ASP A 413 16.61 -6.20 4.23
CA ASP A 413 17.15 -5.94 5.57
C ASP A 413 16.58 -4.67 6.22
N ALA A 414 15.89 -3.83 5.45
CA ALA A 414 15.15 -2.68 5.98
C ALA A 414 13.99 -3.08 6.91
N ILE A 415 13.55 -4.34 6.88
CA ILE A 415 12.52 -4.86 7.80
C ILE A 415 13.09 -5.07 9.21
N ASP A 416 14.39 -5.34 9.34
CA ASP A 416 15.00 -5.70 10.63
C ASP A 416 14.89 -4.56 11.65
N GLY A 417 14.37 -4.86 12.83
CA GLY A 417 14.14 -3.88 13.89
C GLY A 417 12.90 -3.02 13.74
N THR A 418 12.15 -3.14 12.62
CA THR A 418 10.84 -2.48 12.48
C THR A 418 9.79 -3.13 13.39
N ALA A 419 8.69 -2.41 13.65
CA ALA A 419 7.60 -2.93 14.46
C ALA A 419 6.25 -2.33 14.06
N MET A 420 5.21 -3.16 14.07
CA MET A 420 3.84 -2.68 14.17
C MET A 420 3.62 -2.20 15.62
N GLN A 421 3.09 -1.00 15.78
CA GLN A 421 2.97 -0.33 17.08
C GLN A 421 1.52 -0.02 17.38
N ILE A 422 0.93 -0.76 18.32
CA ILE A 422 -0.47 -0.65 18.71
C ILE A 422 -0.56 0.19 19.99
N ASP A 423 -1.28 1.30 19.90
CA ASP A 423 -1.51 2.24 21.00
C ASP A 423 -2.66 1.77 21.89
N TRP A 424 -3.80 1.42 21.30
CA TRP A 424 -4.92 0.86 22.03
C TRP A 424 -5.85 0.06 21.12
N VAL A 425 -6.68 -0.76 21.74
CA VAL A 425 -7.81 -1.44 21.11
C VAL A 425 -9.05 -1.33 21.99
N ARG A 426 -10.20 -1.07 21.37
CA ARG A 426 -11.47 -0.86 22.06
C ARG A 426 -12.58 -1.67 21.40
N TYR A 427 -13.46 -2.20 22.24
CA TYR A 427 -14.68 -2.89 21.87
C TYR A 427 -15.87 -2.21 22.53
N TYR A 428 -16.85 -1.87 21.70
CA TYR A 428 -18.07 -1.21 22.09
C TYR A 428 -19.28 -2.07 21.77
N GLN A 429 -20.23 -2.08 22.69
CA GLN A 429 -21.54 -2.67 22.47
C GLN A 429 -22.55 -1.58 22.16
N ARG A 430 -23.56 -1.94 21.37
CA ARG A 430 -24.65 -1.02 21.06
C ARG A 430 -25.44 -0.74 22.35
N LYS A 431 -25.79 0.52 22.59
CA LYS A 431 -26.65 0.88 23.71
C LYS A 431 -28.03 0.23 23.52
N PRO A 432 -28.70 -0.16 24.63
CA PRO A 432 -30.06 -0.71 24.61
C PRO A 432 -31.08 0.19 23.92
#